data_AF-X1HT23-F1
#
_entry.id   AF-X1HT23-F1
#
_cell.length_a   1.000
_cell.length_b   1.000
_cell.length_c   1.000
_cell.angle_alpha   90.00
_cell.angle_beta   90.00
_cell.angle_gamma   90.00
#
_symmetry.space_group_name_H-M   'P 1'
#
loop_
_entity.id
_entity.type
_entity.pdbx_description
1 polymer ?
#
loop_
_entity_poly.entity_id
_entity_poly.type
_entity_poly.pdbx_seq_one_letter_code
_entity_poly.pdbx_strand_id
1 'polypeptide(L)' 'MARIFIVDGTEYPDPGADVTPEGFKQMMASFLPELSNADMTTETQGEDTIYRFKKRVGTKG' A
#
# COMPACT_ATOMS: atom_id res chain seq x y z
N MET A 1 16.69 -1.79 -7.32
CA MET A 1 15.86 -1.91 -6.12
C MET A 1 14.98 -0.69 -5.96
N ALA A 2 13.82 -0.70 -6.61
CA ALA A 2 12.74 0.24 -6.40
C ALA A 2 11.69 -0.37 -5.46
N ARG A 3 11.07 0.47 -4.63
CA ARG A 3 9.92 0.10 -3.81
C ARG A 3 8.67 0.59 -4.52
N ILE A 4 7.81 -0.33 -4.92
CA ILE A 4 6.59 -0.03 -5.66
C ILE A 4 5.42 -0.19 -4.70
N PHE A 5 4.62 0.87 -4.55
CA PHE A 5 3.46 0.87 -3.68
C PHE A 5 2.21 0.82 -4.55
N ILE A 6 1.39 -0.20 -4.40
CA ILE A 6 0.18 -0.38 -5.20
C ILE A 6 -1.01 -0.38 -4.27
N VAL A 7 -1.90 0.59 -4.42
CA VAL A 7 -3.11 0.72 -3.61
C VAL A 7 -4.31 0.51 -4.52
N ASP A 8 -5.07 -0.56 -4.29
CA ASP A 8 -6.27 -0.89 -5.06
C ASP A 8 -6.05 -0.89 -6.60
N GLY A 9 -4.87 -1.35 -7.03
CA GLY A 9 -4.47 -1.39 -8.44
C GLY A 9 -3.87 -0.09 -8.98
N THR A 10 -3.80 0.97 -8.18
CA THR A 10 -3.13 2.23 -8.52
C THR A 10 -1.71 2.23 -7.98
N GLU A 11 -0.73 2.50 -8.83
CA GLU A 11 0.67 2.62 -8.43
C GLU A 11 0.96 4.01 -7.87
N TYR A 12 1.69 4.06 -6.77
CA TYR A 12 2.12 5.26 -6.08
C TYR A 12 3.65 5.34 -6.06
N PRO A 13 4.21 6.56 -6.18
CA PRO A 13 5.64 6.76 -6.06
C PRO A 13 6.14 6.37 -4.67
N ASP A 14 7.41 5.97 -4.56
CA ASP A 14 8.05 5.69 -3.27
C ASP A 14 7.99 6.95 -2.39
N PRO A 15 7.34 6.89 -1.21
CA PRO A 15 7.25 8.02 -0.29
C PRO A 15 8.59 8.43 0.32
N GLY A 16 9.64 7.61 0.16
CA GLY A 16 10.95 7.83 0.74
C GLY A 16 11.44 6.61 1.51
N ALA A 17 12.77 6.45 1.57
CA ALA A 17 13.40 5.33 2.27
C ALA A 17 13.18 5.35 3.80
N ASP A 18 12.81 6.51 4.35
CA ASP A 18 12.44 6.74 5.74
C ASP A 18 11.00 6.29 6.07
N VAL A 19 10.14 6.16 5.04
CA VAL A 19 8.75 5.79 5.22
C VAL A 19 8.59 4.28 5.08
N THR A 20 8.11 3.63 6.15
CA THR A 20 7.78 2.20 6.14
C THR A 20 6.47 1.95 5.37
N PRO A 21 6.23 0.72 4.86
CA PRO A 21 4.97 0.38 4.21
C PRO A 21 3.73 0.62 5.08
N GLU A 22 3.85 0.40 6.39
CA GLU A 22 2.79 0.70 7.35
C GLU A 22 2.59 2.21 7.53
N GLY A 23 3.67 2.99 7.57
CA GLY A 23 3.61 4.45 7.61
C GLY A 23 2.92 5.03 6.36
N PHE A 24 3.27 4.50 5.18
CA PHE A 24 2.59 4.84 3.92
C PHE A 24 1.10 4.53 3.99
N LYS A 25 0.72 3.35 4.50
CA LYS A 25 -0.69 2.96 4.71
C LYS A 25 -1.43 3.94 5.62
N GLN A 26 -0.83 4.35 6.74
CA GLN A 26 -1.45 5.32 7.66
C GLN A 26 -1.57 6.72 7.03
N MET A 27 -0.55 7.16 6.30
CA MET A 27 -0.59 8.44 5.58
C MET A 27 -1.68 8.44 4.52
N MET A 28 -1.78 7.36 3.74
CA MET A 28 -2.83 7.18 2.74
C MET A 28 -4.22 6.99 3.38
N ALA A 29 -4.31 6.44 4.59
CA ALA A 29 -5.57 6.32 5.32
C ALA A 29 -6.21 7.68 5.68
N SER A 30 -5.42 8.76 5.71
CA SER A 30 -5.95 10.12 5.88
C SER A 30 -6.75 10.60 4.67
N PHE A 31 -6.46 10.06 3.48
CA PHE A 31 -7.17 10.37 2.22
C PHE A 31 -8.16 9.28 1.83
N LEU A 32 -7.82 8.02 2.10
CA LEU A 32 -8.58 6.81 1.77
C LEU A 32 -8.81 6.01 3.06
N PRO A 33 -9.85 6.33 3.85
CA PRO A 33 -10.09 5.71 5.16
C PRO A 33 -10.17 4.18 5.10
N GLU A 34 -10.59 3.60 3.98
CA GLU A 34 -10.58 2.14 3.75
C GLU A 34 -9.19 1.49 3.87
N LEU A 35 -8.12 2.26 3.72
CA LEU A 35 -6.76 1.76 3.84
C LEU A 35 -6.32 1.56 5.28
N SER A 36 -6.97 2.19 6.26
CA SER A 36 -6.68 1.94 7.68
C SER A 36 -6.73 0.44 8.01
N ASN A 37 -7.70 -0.27 7.42
CA ASN A 37 -7.94 -1.70 7.58
C ASN A 37 -7.57 -2.52 6.33
N ALA A 38 -6.81 -1.96 5.39
CA ALA A 38 -6.40 -2.70 4.19
C ALA A 38 -5.40 -3.82 4.53
N ASP A 39 -5.52 -4.92 3.81
CA ASP A 39 -4.55 -6.00 3.86
C ASP A 39 -3.34 -5.62 2.99
N MET A 40 -2.13 -5.77 3.55
CA MET A 40 -0.88 -5.51 2.85
C MET A 40 -0.22 -6.84 2.48
N THR A 41 0.13 -7.01 1.22
CA THR A 41 0.97 -8.11 0.75
C THR A 41 2.28 -7.57 0.20
N THR A 42 3.36 -8.31 0.47
CA THR A 42 4.69 -8.00 -0.06
C THR A 42 5.05 -9.04 -1.10
N GLU A 43 5.53 -8.58 -2.25
CA GLU A 43 5.95 -9.41 -3.37
C GLU A 43 7.29 -8.92 -3.87
N THR A 44 8.20 -9.82 -4.22
CA THR A 44 9.49 -9.47 -4.82
C THR A 44 9.44 -9.78 -6.30
N GLN A 45 9.66 -8.78 -7.14
CA GLN A 45 9.71 -8.95 -8.59
C GLN A 45 11.09 -8.57 -9.10
N GLY A 46 11.93 -9.58 -9.34
CA GLY A 46 13.33 -9.37 -9.71
C GLY A 46 14.10 -8.69 -8.59
N GLU A 47 14.55 -7.45 -8.84
CA GLU A 47 15.27 -6.62 -7.86
C GLU A 47 14.35 -5.64 -7.11
N ASP A 48 13.06 -5.60 -7.43
CA ASP A 48 12.12 -4.63 -6.87
C ASP A 48 11.20 -5.27 -5.83
N THR A 49 10.79 -4.47 -4.85
CA THR A 49 9.86 -4.89 -3.80
C THR A 49 8.53 -4.18 -4.00
N ILE A 50 7.47 -4.97 -4.17
CA ILE A 50 6.12 -4.51 -4.41
C ILE A 50 5.31 -4.68 -3.13
N TYR A 51 4.76 -3.58 -2.64
CA TYR A 51 3.81 -3.54 -1.53
C TYR A 51 2.41 -3.28 -2.08
N ARG A 52 1.55 -4.30 -2.07
CA ARG A 52 0.16 -4.19 -2.49
C ARG A 52 -0.73 -3.99 -1.28
N PHE A 53 -1.52 -2.93 -1.29
CA PHE A 53 -2.55 -2.62 -0.31
C PHE A 53 -3.91 -2.87 -0.95
N LYS A 54 -4.62 -3.87 -0.44
CA LYS A 54 -5.97 -4.18 -0.88
C LYS A 54 -6.96 -3.70 0.16
N LYS A 55 -7.81 -2.75 -0.22
CA LYS A 55 -8.87 -2.27 0.64
C LYS A 55 -9.81 -3.42 0.99
N ARG A 56 -10.21 -3.49 2.26
CA ARG A 56 -11.25 -4.41 2.69
C ARG A 56 -12.58 -3.74 2.38
N VAL A 57 -13.10 -3.95 1.16
CA VAL A 57 -14.43 -3.47 0.80
C VAL A 57 -15.41 -4.16 1.74
N GLY A 58 -15.97 -3.42 2.70
CA GLY A 58 -17.05 -3.92 3.52
C GLY A 58 -18.20 -4.29 2.59
N THR A 59 -18.49 -5.58 2.46
CA THR A 59 -19.76 -6.02 1.92
C THR A 59 -20.81 -5.53 2.89
N LYS A 60 -21.44 -4.40 2.57
CA LYS A 60 -22.63 -3.93 3.27
C LYS A 60 -23.74 -4.91 2.90
N GLY A 61 -23.86 -5.96 3.71
CA GLY A 61 -25.02 -6.83 3.77
C GLY A 61 -26.08 -6.24 4.70
#